data_AF-A0A7X3YW29-F1
#
_entry.id   AF-A0A7X3YW29-F1
#
_cell.length_a   1.000
_cell.length_b   1.000
_cell.length_c   1.000
_cell.angle_alpha   90.00
_cell.angle_beta   90.00
_cell.angle_gamma   90.00
#
_symmetry.space_group_name_H-M   'P 1'
#
loop_
_entity.id
_entity.type
_entity.pdbx_description
1 polymer ?
#
loop_
_entity_poly.entity_id
_entity_poly.type
_entity_poly.pdbx_seq_one_letter_code
_entity_poly.pdbx_strand_id
1 'polypeptide(L)'
;RHTIDRVYEALIWGVPKKGQGMIDVAIGRDTKDRKKFSARTTRPKASATQYRVTERFEKLAAHVELFPQTGRTHQLRVHLSAIGCPILGDPTYGGKKVGAIRDVVIPRVMLHAKVLGFVHPISQEAMHFVTPLPADMADVVNQLRGKRVRDTMDTEERHGR
;
A
#
# COMPACT_ATOMS: atom_id res chain seq x y z
N ARG A 1 -22.64 -7.70 14.78
CA ARG A 1 -21.53 -6.90 14.19
C ARG A 1 -20.34 -7.87 14.09
N HIS A 2 -19.96 -8.33 12.90
CA HIS A 2 -18.80 -9.22 12.78
C HIS A 2 -17.52 -8.37 12.87
N THR A 3 -16.85 -8.43 14.01
CA THR A 3 -15.57 -7.74 14.25
C THR A 3 -14.47 -8.57 13.61
N ILE A 4 -14.30 -8.41 12.29
CA ILE A 4 -13.17 -9.01 11.59
C ILE A 4 -12.05 -7.99 11.59
N ASP A 5 -11.02 -8.24 12.38
CA ASP A 5 -9.83 -7.41 12.44
C ASP A 5 -8.90 -7.78 11.29
N ARG A 6 -8.56 -6.77 10.48
CA ARG A 6 -7.73 -6.92 9.30
C ARG A 6 -6.72 -5.80 9.26
N VAL A 7 -5.45 -6.17 9.24
CA VAL A 7 -4.35 -5.23 9.04
C VAL A 7 -3.54 -5.69 7.85
N TYR A 8 -3.33 -4.77 6.91
CA TYR A 8 -2.47 -4.99 5.76
C TYR A 8 -1.29 -4.04 5.82
N GLU A 9 -0.16 -4.47 5.31
CA GLU A 9 1.01 -3.64 5.05
C GLU A 9 1.18 -3.43 3.55
N ALA A 10 1.57 -2.23 3.14
CA ALA A 10 1.84 -1.93 1.75
C ALA A 10 3.03 -0.98 1.57
N LEU A 11 3.80 -1.21 0.50
CA LEU A 11 4.73 -0.20 -0.01
C LEU A 11 4.04 0.57 -1.12
N ILE A 12 4.04 1.89 -1.00
CA ILE A 12 3.32 2.79 -1.91
C ILE A 12 4.27 3.75 -2.59
N TRP A 13 3.92 4.12 -3.82
CA TRP A 13 4.58 5.18 -4.58
C TRP A 13 4.21 6.54 -3.99
N GLY A 14 5.19 7.40 -3.80
CA GLY A 14 5.05 8.70 -3.16
C GLY A 14 4.78 8.59 -1.65
N VAL A 15 4.44 9.72 -1.05
CA VAL A 15 4.15 9.81 0.39
C VAL A 15 2.85 10.61 0.60
N PRO A 16 1.85 10.05 1.29
CA PRO A 16 0.66 10.81 1.67
C PRO A 16 1.04 12.03 2.51
N LYS A 17 0.38 13.17 2.26
CA LYS A 17 0.65 14.43 2.98
C LYS A 17 0.49 14.27 4.50
N LYS A 18 -0.53 13.51 4.92
CA LYS A 18 -0.79 13.22 6.33
C LYS A 18 -0.17 11.87 6.69
N GLY A 19 0.35 11.75 7.90
CA GLY A 19 0.87 10.47 8.42
C GLY A 19 -0.23 9.42 8.67
N GLN A 20 -1.49 9.82 8.70
CA GLN A 20 -2.64 8.92 8.81
C GLN A 20 -3.89 9.59 8.23
N GLY A 21 -4.89 8.79 7.88
CA GLY A 21 -6.17 9.30 7.39
C GLY A 21 -7.17 8.21 7.05
N MET A 22 -8.35 8.64 6.60
CA MET A 22 -9.40 7.78 6.09
C MET A 22 -9.56 8.03 4.59
N ILE A 23 -9.65 6.96 3.81
CA ILE A 23 -10.02 6.99 2.40
C ILE A 23 -11.43 6.43 2.31
N ASP A 24 -12.41 7.32 2.14
CA ASP A 24 -13.82 6.96 1.95
C ASP A 24 -14.21 7.26 0.51
N VAL A 25 -14.03 6.25 -0.33
CA VAL A 25 -14.34 6.31 -1.76
C VAL A 25 -15.14 5.07 -2.09
N ALA A 26 -16.37 5.25 -2.54
CA ALA A 26 -17.19 4.15 -3.02
C ALA A 26 -16.62 3.60 -4.34
N ILE A 27 -16.53 2.27 -4.44
CA ILE A 27 -15.95 1.62 -5.63
C ILE A 27 -16.90 0.57 -6.20
N GLY A 28 -16.75 0.34 -7.50
CA GLY A 28 -17.48 -0.69 -8.23
C GLY A 28 -16.73 -1.03 -9.51
N ARG A 29 -17.34 -1.85 -10.37
CA ARG A 29 -16.73 -2.23 -11.64
C ARG A 29 -16.58 -0.98 -12.52
N ASP A 30 -15.36 -0.72 -13.01
CA ASP A 30 -15.09 0.47 -13.82
C ASP A 30 -15.93 0.42 -15.11
N THR A 31 -16.47 1.56 -15.54
CA THR A 31 -17.35 1.64 -16.72
C THR A 31 -16.62 1.43 -18.05
N LYS A 32 -15.34 1.82 -18.13
CA LYS A 32 -14.53 1.76 -19.35
C LYS A 32 -13.71 0.49 -19.41
N ASP A 33 -13.08 0.11 -18.30
CA ASP A 33 -12.33 -1.14 -18.18
C ASP A 33 -13.02 -2.07 -17.19
N ARG A 34 -13.90 -2.91 -17.72
CA ARG A 34 -14.66 -3.89 -16.94
C ARG A 34 -13.79 -4.96 -16.28
N LYS A 35 -12.45 -4.96 -16.38
CA LYS A 35 -11.56 -5.80 -15.57
C LYS A 35 -11.12 -5.11 -14.27
N LYS A 36 -11.29 -3.79 -14.16
CA LYS A 36 -10.88 -2.97 -13.01
C LYS A 36 -12.06 -2.61 -12.10
N PHE A 37 -11.71 -2.23 -10.88
CA PHE A 37 -12.60 -1.53 -9.95
C PHE A 37 -12.16 -0.08 -9.82
N SER A 38 -13.09 0.87 -9.76
CA SER A 38 -12.77 2.28 -9.57
C SER A 38 -13.99 3.04 -9.02
N ALA A 39 -13.81 4.33 -8.73
CA ALA A 39 -14.90 5.24 -8.44
C ALA A 39 -15.75 5.58 -9.68
N ARG A 40 -15.24 5.35 -10.89
CA ARG A 40 -15.98 5.54 -12.16
C ARG A 40 -16.84 4.31 -12.43
N THR A 41 -17.94 4.18 -11.70
CA THR A 41 -18.84 3.04 -11.78
C THR A 41 -20.30 3.49 -11.76
N THR A 42 -21.19 2.73 -12.43
CA THR A 42 -22.64 2.94 -12.35
C THR A 42 -23.28 2.27 -11.14
N ARG A 43 -22.54 1.42 -10.41
CA ARG A 43 -23.02 0.70 -9.22
C ARG A 43 -22.00 0.83 -8.07
N PRO A 44 -21.82 2.02 -7.50
CA PRO A 44 -20.84 2.25 -6.44
C PRO A 44 -21.26 1.50 -5.17
N LYS A 45 -20.28 0.87 -4.51
CA LYS A 45 -20.46 0.28 -3.19
C LYS A 45 -19.61 1.06 -2.20
N ALA A 46 -20.22 1.51 -1.11
CA ALA A 46 -19.52 2.19 -0.03
C ALA A 46 -18.33 1.34 0.46
N SER A 47 -17.19 2.01 0.59
CA SER A 47 -15.96 1.39 1.07
C SER A 47 -15.04 2.40 1.71
N ALA A 48 -14.51 2.04 2.87
CA ALA A 48 -13.64 2.88 3.66
C ALA A 48 -12.39 2.11 4.12
N THR A 49 -11.25 2.77 4.03
CA THR A 49 -9.95 2.25 4.48
C THR A 49 -9.23 3.33 5.28
N GLN A 50 -8.93 3.04 6.54
CA GLN A 50 -8.01 3.88 7.30
C GLN A 50 -6.57 3.48 6.97
N TYR A 51 -5.66 4.44 6.91
CA TYR A 51 -4.22 4.19 6.70
C TYR A 51 -3.39 4.91 7.76
N ARG A 52 -2.20 4.36 8.00
CA ARG A 52 -1.15 4.95 8.81
C ARG A 52 0.20 4.74 8.14
N VAL A 53 0.97 5.80 7.96
CA VAL A 53 2.34 5.75 7.46
C VAL A 53 3.24 5.27 8.59
N THR A 54 3.87 4.12 8.40
CA THR A 54 4.82 3.53 9.36
C THR A 54 6.26 3.96 9.07
N GLU A 55 6.59 4.19 7.80
CA GLU A 55 7.92 4.64 7.39
C GLU A 55 7.85 5.48 6.11
N ARG A 56 8.77 6.44 5.96
CA ARG A 56 8.92 7.26 4.75
C ARG A 56 10.30 7.04 4.14
N PHE A 57 10.33 6.74 2.85
CA PHE A 57 11.54 6.64 2.04
C PHE A 57 11.64 7.92 1.21
N GLU A 58 12.09 8.99 1.87
CA GLU A 58 12.15 10.35 1.34
C GLU A 58 10.79 10.83 0.82
N LYS A 59 10.73 11.38 -0.40
CA LYS A 59 9.48 11.76 -1.10
C LYS A 59 9.04 10.69 -2.11
N LEU A 60 9.78 9.59 -2.21
CA LEU A 60 9.66 8.62 -3.29
C LEU A 60 8.67 7.50 -2.97
N ALA A 61 8.70 6.99 -1.75
CA ALA A 61 7.84 5.90 -1.32
C ALA A 61 7.55 5.97 0.18
N ALA A 62 6.54 5.22 0.61
CA ALA A 62 6.24 5.02 2.02
C ALA A 62 5.84 3.58 2.31
N HIS A 63 6.10 3.14 3.53
CA HIS A 63 5.49 1.96 4.11
C HIS A 63 4.24 2.40 4.88
N VAL A 64 3.12 1.73 4.63
CA VAL A 64 1.85 2.03 5.29
C VAL A 64 1.19 0.77 5.84
N GLU A 65 0.52 0.93 6.97
CA GLU A 65 -0.51 0.02 7.44
C GLU A 65 -1.88 0.47 6.97
N LEU A 66 -2.74 -0.49 6.64
CA LEU A 66 -4.08 -0.29 6.11
C LEU A 66 -5.09 -1.10 6.93
N PHE A 67 -6.17 -0.43 7.32
CA PHE A 67 -7.24 -0.96 8.17
C PHE A 67 -8.58 -0.84 7.41
N PRO A 68 -8.90 -1.80 6.53
CA PRO A 68 -10.13 -1.77 5.76
C PRO A 68 -11.35 -2.01 6.66
N GLN A 69 -12.30 -1.08 6.63
CA GLN A 69 -13.59 -1.20 7.31
C GLN A 69 -14.60 -2.05 6.51
N THR A 70 -14.31 -2.24 5.22
CA THR A 70 -15.09 -3.02 4.27
C THR A 70 -14.18 -3.95 3.47
N GLY A 71 -14.72 -5.03 2.90
CA GLY A 71 -13.94 -6.01 2.12
C GLY A 71 -14.27 -6.01 0.63
N ARG A 72 -14.20 -4.85 -0.06
CA ARG A 72 -14.51 -4.80 -1.51
C ARG A 72 -13.33 -5.27 -2.35
N THR A 73 -13.61 -5.85 -3.52
CA THR A 73 -12.57 -6.33 -4.44
C THR A 73 -11.63 -5.18 -4.83
N HIS A 74 -10.33 -5.43 -4.73
CA HIS A 74 -9.26 -4.44 -4.99
C HIS A 74 -9.33 -3.16 -4.16
N GLN A 75 -10.10 -3.12 -3.06
CA GLN A 75 -10.36 -1.89 -2.30
C GLN A 75 -9.09 -1.10 -1.97
N LEU A 76 -8.12 -1.75 -1.32
CA LEU A 76 -6.86 -1.11 -0.91
C LEU A 76 -6.08 -0.55 -2.12
N ARG A 77 -6.02 -1.33 -3.21
CA ARG A 77 -5.33 -0.96 -4.45
C ARG A 77 -5.96 0.28 -5.11
N VAL A 78 -7.29 0.31 -5.18
CA VAL A 78 -8.06 1.44 -5.74
C VAL A 78 -7.94 2.67 -4.86
N HIS A 79 -8.11 2.51 -3.54
CA HIS A 79 -8.08 3.60 -2.57
C HIS A 79 -6.73 4.32 -2.56
N LEU A 80 -5.64 3.56 -2.48
CA LEU A 80 -4.29 4.11 -2.52
C LEU A 80 -4.00 4.80 -3.86
N SER A 81 -4.44 4.22 -4.98
CA SER A 81 -4.35 4.88 -6.28
C SER A 81 -5.18 6.16 -6.36
N ALA A 82 -6.34 6.23 -5.71
CA ALA A 82 -7.23 7.40 -5.74
C ALA A 82 -6.64 8.60 -5.01
N ILE A 83 -5.83 8.38 -3.98
CA ILE A 83 -5.09 9.45 -3.29
C ILE A 83 -3.73 9.76 -3.95
N GLY A 84 -3.48 9.24 -5.16
CA GLY A 84 -2.24 9.47 -5.91
C GLY A 84 -1.03 8.68 -5.42
N CYS A 85 -1.21 7.74 -4.49
CA CYS A 85 -0.13 6.94 -3.90
C CYS A 85 -0.33 5.44 -4.16
N PRO A 86 -0.32 4.98 -5.43
CA PRO A 86 -0.59 3.58 -5.77
C PRO A 86 0.43 2.63 -5.15
N ILE A 87 0.04 1.37 -4.97
CA ILE A 87 0.90 0.31 -4.43
C ILE A 87 2.05 0.02 -5.41
N LEU A 88 3.27 -0.15 -4.89
CA LEU A 88 4.43 -0.57 -5.67
C LEU A 88 4.19 -1.97 -6.27
N GLY A 89 4.58 -2.12 -7.53
CA GLY A 89 4.40 -3.36 -8.31
C GLY A 89 2.96 -3.64 -8.74
N ASP A 90 2.05 -2.65 -8.65
CA ASP A 90 0.69 -2.77 -9.15
C ASP A 90 0.52 -2.24 -10.60
N PRO A 91 0.63 -3.10 -11.63
CA PRO A 91 0.48 -2.65 -13.02
C PRO A 91 -0.94 -2.20 -13.36
N THR A 92 -1.95 -2.61 -12.60
CA THR A 92 -3.36 -2.32 -12.90
C THR A 92 -3.72 -0.88 -12.54
N TYR A 93 -3.27 -0.43 -11.37
CA TYR A 93 -3.63 0.87 -10.79
C TYR A 93 -2.47 1.86 -10.75
N GLY A 94 -1.23 1.39 -10.59
CA GLY A 94 -0.03 2.22 -10.63
C GLY A 94 0.62 2.32 -12.02
N GLY A 95 0.32 1.37 -12.92
CA GLY A 95 0.90 1.31 -14.27
C GLY A 95 2.38 0.88 -14.25
N LYS A 96 3.14 1.20 -15.31
CA LYS A 96 4.55 0.80 -15.42
C LYS A 96 5.47 1.49 -14.39
N LYS A 97 5.16 2.73 -13.99
CA LYS A 97 5.99 3.53 -13.08
C LYS A 97 6.16 2.90 -11.70
N VAL A 98 5.25 2.05 -11.26
CA VAL A 98 5.35 1.39 -9.95
C VAL A 98 6.12 0.07 -10.00
N GLY A 99 6.52 -0.40 -11.18
CA GLY A 99 7.29 -1.65 -11.34
C GLY A 99 8.77 -1.52 -10.96
N ALA A 100 9.28 -0.31 -10.83
CA ALA A 100 10.60 -0.03 -10.30
C ALA A 100 10.60 1.37 -9.65
N ILE A 101 11.48 1.59 -8.68
CA ILE A 101 11.70 2.91 -8.10
C ILE A 101 13.19 3.15 -7.92
N ARG A 102 13.70 4.22 -8.54
CA ARG A 102 15.14 4.38 -8.81
C ARG A 102 15.64 3.13 -9.54
N ASP A 103 16.53 2.36 -8.91
CA ASP A 103 17.11 1.12 -9.45
C ASP A 103 16.55 -0.13 -8.75
N VAL A 104 15.57 0.03 -7.86
CA VAL A 104 14.95 -1.08 -7.13
C VAL A 104 13.81 -1.63 -7.99
N VAL A 105 14.00 -2.83 -8.52
CA VAL A 105 12.95 -3.56 -9.25
C VAL A 105 11.93 -4.12 -8.27
N ILE A 106 10.64 -3.92 -8.55
CA ILE A 106 9.55 -4.38 -7.69
C ILE A 106 8.96 -5.67 -8.27
N PRO A 107 9.09 -6.82 -7.60
CA PRO A 107 8.80 -8.13 -8.20
C PRO A 107 7.30 -8.43 -8.33
N ARG A 108 6.47 -7.86 -7.45
CA ARG A 108 5.02 -8.07 -7.41
C ARG A 108 4.31 -6.90 -6.73
N VAL A 109 2.99 -6.98 -6.64
CA VAL A 109 2.20 -6.06 -5.81
C VAL A 109 2.66 -6.15 -4.35
N MET A 110 3.24 -5.07 -3.84
CA MET A 110 3.75 -4.93 -2.47
C MET A 110 2.60 -4.67 -1.48
N LEU A 111 1.69 -5.64 -1.38
CA LEU A 111 0.58 -5.67 -0.44
C LEU A 111 0.62 -7.00 0.31
N HIS A 112 0.58 -6.94 1.64
CA HIS A 112 0.68 -8.09 2.52
C HIS A 112 -0.43 -8.07 3.57
N ALA A 113 -1.04 -9.22 3.83
CA ALA A 113 -2.04 -9.38 4.89
C ALA A 113 -1.34 -9.77 6.19
N LYS A 114 -1.04 -8.78 7.04
CA LYS A 114 -0.29 -8.96 8.29
C LYS A 114 -1.13 -9.63 9.36
N VAL A 115 -2.36 -9.18 9.55
CA VAL A 115 -3.25 -9.64 10.62
C VAL A 115 -4.61 -10.06 10.07
N LEU A 116 -5.10 -11.19 10.54
CA LEU A 116 -6.48 -11.63 10.41
C LEU A 116 -7.00 -12.10 11.77
N GLY A 117 -7.93 -11.35 12.34
CA GLY A 117 -8.64 -11.69 13.57
C GLY A 117 -10.13 -11.90 13.31
N PHE A 118 -10.70 -12.96 13.87
CA PHE A 118 -12.15 -13.22 13.80
C PHE A 118 -12.59 -14.20 14.89
N VAL A 119 -13.90 -14.19 15.18
CA VAL A 119 -14.52 -15.19 16.06
C VAL A 119 -14.84 -16.44 15.23
N HIS A 120 -14.36 -17.61 15.66
CA HIS A 120 -14.65 -18.86 14.98
C HIS A 120 -16.17 -19.12 14.98
N PRO A 121 -16.81 -19.39 13.83
CA PRO A 121 -18.27 -19.47 13.75
C PRO A 121 -18.89 -20.62 14.55
N ILE A 122 -18.12 -21.70 14.76
CA ILE A 122 -18.55 -22.89 15.52
C ILE A 122 -18.11 -22.81 16.99
N SER A 123 -16.79 -22.75 17.27
CA SER A 123 -16.28 -22.71 18.65
C SER A 123 -16.52 -21.39 19.40
N GLN A 124 -16.87 -20.29 18.72
CA GLN A 124 -17.00 -18.93 19.29
C GLN A 124 -15.72 -18.38 19.92
N GLU A 125 -14.58 -19.04 19.73
CA GLU A 125 -13.29 -18.58 20.22
C GLU A 125 -12.75 -17.45 19.36
N ALA A 126 -12.12 -16.47 20.01
CA ALA A 126 -11.40 -15.41 19.32
C ALA A 126 -10.10 -15.98 18.73
N MET A 127 -9.99 -15.98 17.41
CA MET A 127 -8.80 -16.41 16.69
C MET A 127 -8.07 -15.21 16.12
N HIS A 128 -6.75 -15.24 16.21
CA HIS A 128 -5.89 -14.15 15.75
C HIS A 128 -4.64 -14.70 15.07
N PHE A 129 -4.51 -14.42 13.78
CA PHE A 129 -3.40 -14.86 12.95
C PHE A 129 -2.52 -13.66 12.58
N VAL A 130 -1.22 -13.77 12.84
CA VAL A 130 -0.22 -12.78 12.44
C VAL A 130 0.80 -13.45 11.53
N THR A 131 1.11 -12.82 10.41
CA THR A 131 2.17 -13.27 9.52
C THR A 131 3.27 -12.22 9.43
N PRO A 132 4.55 -12.61 9.49
CA PRO A 132 5.65 -11.68 9.35
C PRO A 132 5.66 -11.07 7.94
N LEU A 133 6.37 -9.95 7.79
CA LEU A 133 6.59 -9.33 6.49
C LEU A 133 7.32 -10.33 5.56
N PRO A 134 6.81 -10.60 4.35
CA PRO A 134 7.45 -11.49 3.40
C PRO A 134 8.86 -11.02 3.03
N ALA A 135 9.77 -11.99 2.78
CA ALA A 135 11.18 -11.70 2.50
C ALA A 135 11.37 -10.73 1.32
N ASP A 136 10.61 -10.92 0.24
CA ASP A 136 10.69 -10.05 -0.93
C ASP A 136 10.31 -8.59 -0.64
N MET A 137 9.34 -8.36 0.25
CA MET A 137 8.93 -7.03 0.68
C MET A 137 9.93 -6.43 1.67
N ALA A 138 10.52 -7.25 2.55
CA ALA A 138 11.59 -6.85 3.44
C ALA A 138 12.86 -6.42 2.66
N ASP A 139 13.21 -7.13 1.60
CA ASP A 139 14.33 -6.80 0.72
C ASP A 139 14.13 -5.46 0.03
N VAL A 140 12.92 -5.18 -0.47
CA VAL A 140 12.59 -3.87 -1.05
C VAL A 140 12.70 -2.77 0.01
N VAL A 141 12.18 -2.98 1.23
CA VAL A 141 12.33 -2.02 2.34
C VAL A 141 13.80 -1.73 2.62
N ASN A 142 14.63 -2.77 2.71
CA ASN A 142 16.06 -2.62 2.98
C ASN A 142 16.79 -1.87 1.87
N GLN A 143 16.48 -2.14 0.60
CA GLN A 143 17.03 -1.40 -0.53
C GLN A 143 16.62 0.08 -0.53
N LEU A 144 15.35 0.37 -0.18
CA LEU A 144 14.86 1.74 -0.04
C LEU A 144 15.52 2.48 1.13
N ARG A 145 15.83 1.80 2.24
CA ARG A 145 16.59 2.35 3.38
C ARG A 145 18.05 2.59 3.06
N GLY A 146 18.72 1.59 2.47
CA GLY A 146 20.17 1.56 2.27
C GLY A 146 20.69 2.58 1.25
N LYS A 147 19.81 3.19 0.44
CA LYS A 147 20.19 4.31 -0.44
C LYS A 147 20.32 5.66 0.30
N ARG A 148 19.94 5.74 1.57
CA ARG A 148 20.07 6.97 2.40
C ARG A 148 21.52 7.43 2.61
N VAL A 149 22.53 6.58 2.36
CA VAL A 149 23.94 6.88 2.65
C VAL A 149 24.71 7.38 1.42
N ARG A 150 24.24 7.15 0.19
CA ARG A 150 25.03 7.44 -1.02
C ARG A 150 24.86 8.85 -1.59
N ASP A 151 23.79 9.56 -1.25
CA ASP A 151 23.48 10.87 -1.86
C ASP A 151 24.07 12.08 -1.10
N THR A 152 24.86 11.86 -0.03
CA THR A 152 25.44 12.96 0.79
C THR A 152 26.93 13.22 0.56
N MET A 153 27.59 12.51 -0.37
CA MET A 153 29.04 12.64 -0.60
C MET A 153 29.45 13.26 -1.94
N ASP A 154 28.52 13.77 -2.75
CA ASP A 154 28.83 14.25 -4.11
C ASP A 154 28.72 15.78 -4.29
N THR A 155 28.79 16.58 -3.21
CA THR A 155 28.72 18.05 -3.30
C THR A 155 29.96 18.81 -2.83
N GLU A 156 31.03 18.14 -2.39
CA GLU A 156 32.22 18.83 -1.84
C GLU A 156 33.51 18.81 -2.70
N GLU A 157 33.52 18.23 -3.91
CA GLU A 157 34.77 18.14 -4.72
C GLU A 157 34.78 18.95 -6.03
N ARG A 158 34.11 20.11 -6.10
CA ARG A 158 34.22 21.00 -7.28
C ARG A 158 34.58 22.46 -7.03
N HIS A 159 35.17 22.82 -5.88
CA HIS A 159 35.76 24.16 -5.70
C HIS A 159 37.04 24.13 -4.83
N GLY A 160 38.18 23.97 -5.50
CA GLY A 160 39.53 24.20 -4.97
C GLY A 160 40.52 23.81 -6.07
N ARG A 161 40.78 24.72 -7.02
CA ARG A 161 41.99 25.55 -7.10
C ARG A 161 43.28 24.75 -7.02
#